data_AF-A0A450W6H6-F1
#
_entry.id   AF-A0A450W6H6-F1
#
_cell.length_a   1.000
_cell.length_b   1.000
_cell.length_c   1.000
_cell.angle_alpha   90.00
_cell.angle_beta   90.00
_cell.angle_gamma   90.00
#
_symmetry.space_group_name_H-M   'P 1'
#
loop_
_entity.id
_entity.type
_entity.pdbx_description
1 polymer ?
#
loop_
_entity_poly.entity_id
_entity_poly.type
_entity_poly.pdbx_seq_one_letter_code
_entity_poly.pdbx_strand_id
1 'polypeptide(L)' 'MSKLDLAREKIAYLKFWLGIMVAVEVSLTGWLLTNFPSTHWLLVFAGAVVLLVIGFGGYAIHTRIERKITTLEEL' A
#
# COMPACT_ATOMS: atom_id res chain seq x y z
N MET A 1 -7.36 -20.08 19.75
CA MET A 1 -6.69 -19.97 18.43
C MET A 1 -5.21 -20.21 18.62
N SER A 2 -4.58 -20.98 17.73
CA SER A 2 -3.13 -21.19 17.80
C SER A 2 -2.39 -19.90 17.45
N LYS A 3 -1.13 -19.77 17.86
CA LYS A 3 -0.28 -18.63 17.47
C LYS A 3 -0.15 -18.50 15.95
N LEU A 4 -0.21 -19.64 15.25
CA LEU A 4 -0.19 -19.73 13.79
C LEU A 4 -1.45 -19.11 13.16
N ASP A 5 -2.63 -19.42 13.68
CA ASP A 5 -3.91 -18.89 13.17
C ASP A 5 -3.94 -17.36 13.26
N LEU A 6 -3.53 -16.82 14.42
CA LEU A 6 -3.47 -15.37 14.65
C LEU A 6 -2.48 -14.67 13.70
N ALA A 7 -1.35 -15.31 13.40
CA ALA A 7 -0.37 -14.76 12.48
C ALA A 7 -0.89 -14.75 11.04
N ARG A 8 -1.60 -15.81 10.63
CA ARG A 8 -2.24 -15.91 9.31
C ARG A 8 -3.31 -14.84 9.12
N GLU A 9 -4.13 -14.59 10.14
CA GLU A 9 -5.14 -13.53 10.12
C GLU A 9 -4.50 -12.14 10.00
N LYS A 10 -3.41 -11.88 10.75
CA LYS A 10 -2.65 -10.61 10.62
C LYS A 10 -2.07 -10.42 9.22
N ILE A 11 -1.57 -11.48 8.59
CA ILE A 11 -1.07 -11.42 7.21
C ILE A 11 -2.23 -11.13 6.24
N ALA A 12 -3.38 -11.77 6.40
CA ALA A 12 -4.56 -11.52 5.56
C ALA A 12 -5.01 -10.05 5.67
N TYR A 13 -5.05 -9.51 6.88
CA TYR A 13 -5.38 -8.10 7.11
C TYR A 13 -4.37 -7.14 6.46
N LEU A 14 -3.07 -7.44 6.55
CA LEU A 14 -2.04 -6.64 5.88
C LEU A 14 -2.16 -6.71 4.34
N LYS A 15 -2.46 -7.89 3.78
CA LYS A 15 -2.70 -8.05 2.34
C LYS A 15 -3.91 -7.26 1.86
N PHE A 16 -4.98 -7.22 2.66
CA PHE A 16 -6.15 -6.40 2.38
C PHE A 16 -5.79 -4.90 2.29
N TRP A 17 -5.04 -4.39 3.28
CA TRP A 17 -4.58 -3.00 3.25
C TRP A 17 -3.61 -2.69 2.10
N LEU A 18 -2.75 -3.64 1.74
CA LEU A 18 -1.88 -3.51 0.57
C LEU A 18 -2.71 -3.37 -0.71
N GLY A 19 -3.77 -4.16 -0.85
CA GLY A 19 -4.69 -4.05 -1.98
C GLY A 19 -5.39 -2.68 -2.05
N ILE A 20 -5.84 -2.15 -0.91
CA ILE A 20 -6.42 -0.80 -0.84
C ILE A 20 -5.38 0.24 -1.26
N MET A 21 -4.16 0.16 -0.76
CA MET A 21 -3.08 1.10 -1.12
C MET A 21 -2.86 1.13 -2.64
N VAL A 22 -2.76 -0.03 -3.28
CA VAL A 22 -2.62 -0.14 -4.75
C VAL A 22 -3.83 0.45 -5.49
N ALA A 23 -5.05 0.19 -5.02
CA ALA A 23 -6.26 0.74 -5.63
C ALA A 23 -6.30 2.28 -5.57
N VAL A 24 -5.88 2.86 -4.44
CA VAL A 24 -5.77 4.32 -4.28
C VAL A 24 -4.66 4.88 -5.17
N GLU A 25 -3.50 4.22 -5.24
CA GLU A 25 -2.38 4.64 -6.10
C GLU A 25 -2.77 4.70 -7.58
N VAL A 26 -3.42 3.65 -8.08
CA VAL A 26 -3.91 3.58 -9.47
C VAL A 26 -4.96 4.67 -9.72
N SER A 27 -5.89 4.86 -8.78
CA SER A 27 -6.96 5.85 -8.90
C SER A 27 -6.42 7.28 -8.94
N LEU A 28 -5.49 7.62 -8.05
CA LEU A 28 -4.85 8.93 -8.01
C LEU A 28 -3.99 9.17 -9.26
N THR A 29 -3.26 8.16 -9.71
CA THR A 29 -2.47 8.22 -10.95
C THR A 29 -3.37 8.47 -12.15
N GLY A 30 -4.47 7.74 -12.28
CA GLY A 30 -5.45 7.94 -13.36
C GLY A 30 -6.08 9.33 -13.35
N TRP A 31 -6.43 9.83 -12.16
CA TRP A 31 -6.95 11.20 -12.01
C TRP A 31 -5.92 12.25 -12.43
N LEU A 32 -4.66 12.11 -11.99
CA LEU A 32 -3.58 13.03 -12.37
C LEU A 32 -3.35 13.02 -13.87
N LEU A 33 -3.24 11.85 -14.51
CA LEU A 33 -3.04 11.75 -15.96
C LEU A 33 -4.18 12.40 -16.76
N THR A 34 -5.41 12.25 -16.28
CA THR A 34 -6.61 12.80 -16.95
C THR A 34 -6.70 14.32 -16.80
N ASN A 35 -6.31 14.86 -15.64
CA ASN A 35 -6.49 16.26 -15.31
C ASN A 35 -5.19 17.08 -15.37
N PHE A 36 -4.06 16.46 -15.72
CA PHE A 36 -2.75 17.11 -15.80
C PHE A 36 -2.74 18.41 -16.61
N PRO A 37 -3.38 18.50 -17.79
CA PRO A 37 -3.33 19.72 -18.61
C PRO A 37 -4.14 20.90 -18.03
N SER A 38 -5.15 20.61 -17.21
CA SER A 38 -6.12 21.60 -16.71
C SER A 38 -5.98 21.92 -15.22
N THR A 39 -5.18 21.14 -14.50
CA THR A 39 -5.06 21.21 -13.03
C THR A 39 -3.97 22.16 -12.60
N HIS A 40 -4.21 22.88 -11.50
CA HIS A 40 -3.23 23.77 -10.89
C HIS A 40 -1.97 23.00 -10.48
N TRP A 41 -0.78 23.56 -10.74
CA TRP A 41 0.50 22.88 -10.52
C TRP A 41 0.70 22.40 -9.06
N LEU A 42 0.17 23.15 -8.07
CA LEU A 42 0.19 22.74 -6.66
C LEU A 42 -0.55 21.41 -6.40
N LEU A 43 -1.65 21.15 -7.11
CA LEU A 43 -2.39 19.89 -6.98
C LEU A 43 -1.61 18.73 -7.62
N VAL A 44 -0.91 19.00 -8.72
CA VAL A 44 0.01 18.01 -9.33
C VAL A 44 1.15 17.68 -8.37
N PHE A 45 1.77 18.69 -7.76
CA PHE A 45 2.82 18.49 -6.75
C PHE A 45 2.31 17.72 -5.53
N ALA A 46 1.17 18.12 -4.98
CA ALA A 46 0.54 17.41 -3.86
C ALA A 46 0.22 15.95 -4.24
N GLY A 47 -0.32 15.72 -5.43
CA GLY A 47 -0.58 14.37 -5.96
C GLY A 47 0.69 13.52 -6.06
N ALA A 48 1.79 14.07 -6.57
CA ALA A 48 3.08 13.39 -6.63
C ALA A 48 3.61 13.02 -5.23
N VAL A 49 3.52 13.94 -4.26
CA VAL A 49 3.90 13.66 -2.87
C VAL A 49 3.03 12.55 -2.27
N VAL A 50 1.72 12.58 -2.49
CA VAL A 50 0.81 11.54 -2.00
C VAL A 50 1.12 10.18 -2.63
N LEU A 51 1.42 10.12 -3.93
CA LEU A 51 1.85 8.88 -4.59
C LEU A 51 3.13 8.31 -3.96
N LEU A 52 4.12 9.15 -3.67
CA LEU A 52 5.34 8.71 -2.97
C LEU A 52 5.04 8.15 -1.57
N VAL A 53 4.15 8.80 -0.82
CA VAL A 53 3.75 8.35 0.52
C VAL A 53 3.00 7.02 0.46
N ILE A 54 2.07 6.86 -0.50
CA ILE A 54 1.31 5.61 -0.69
C ILE A 54 2.25 4.49 -1.12
N GLY A 55 3.15 4.74 -2.08
CA GLY A 55 4.14 3.77 -2.53
C GLY A 55 5.05 3.30 -1.38
N PHE A 56 5.52 4.23 -0.55
CA PHE A 56 6.29 3.88 0.65
C PHE A 56 5.46 3.08 1.67
N GLY A 57 4.20 3.46 1.88
CA GLY A 57 3.26 2.73 2.73
C GLY A 57 3.03 1.29 2.26
N GLY A 58 2.82 1.11 0.95
CA GLY A 58 2.69 -0.19 0.30
C GLY A 58 3.95 -1.05 0.48
N TYR A 59 5.13 -0.48 0.22
CA TYR A 59 6.42 -1.14 0.45
C TYR A 59 6.58 -1.59 1.91
N ALA A 60 6.28 -0.70 2.87
CA ALA A 60 6.38 -1.02 4.29
C ALA A 60 5.42 -2.15 4.72
N ILE A 61 4.19 -2.17 4.19
CA ILE A 61 3.24 -3.26 4.43
C ILE A 61 3.76 -4.57 3.82
N HIS A 62 4.26 -4.52 2.59
CA HIS A 62 4.83 -5.68 1.91
C HIS A 62 5.98 -6.29 2.71
N THR A 63 6.96 -5.49 3.13
CA THR A 63 8.09 -5.97 3.96
C THR A 63 7.61 -6.52 5.31
N ARG A 64 6.54 -5.96 5.91
CA ARG A 64 5.95 -6.50 7.14
C ARG A 64 5.29 -7.86 6.93
N ILE A 65 4.67 -8.08 5.76
CA ILE A 65 4.09 -9.38 5.39
C ILE A 65 5.21 -10.41 5.24
N GLU A 66 6.27 -10.09 4.49
CA GLU A 66 7.40 -10.99 4.29
C GLU A 66 8.05 -11.40 5.62
N ARG A 67 8.39 -10.42 6.48
CA ARG A 67 8.96 -10.72 7.80
C ARG A 67 8.08 -11.64 8.63
N LYS A 68 6.75 -11.42 8.60
CA LYS A 68 5.79 -12.28 9.32
C LYS A 68 5.74 -13.69 8.75
N ILE A 69 5.88 -13.86 7.44
CA ILE A 69 5.92 -15.17 6.80
C ILE A 69 7.22 -15.89 7.20
N THR A 70 8.38 -15.25 7.08
CA THR A 70 9.68 -15.84 7.45
C THR A 70 9.71 -16.29 8.91
N THR A 71 9.21 -15.47 9.85
CA THR A 71 9.12 -15.87 11.27
C THR A 71 8.21 -17.09 11.49
N LEU A 72 7.22 -17.32 10.62
CA LEU A 72 6.37 -18.51 10.71
C LEU A 72 7.03 -19.75 10.10
N GLU A 73 7.89 -19.59 9.10
CA GLU A 73 8.66 -20.71 8.51
C GLU A 73 9.76 -21.21 9.45
N GLU A 74 10.27 -20.34 10.33
CA GLU A 74 11.30 -20.67 11.33
C GLU A 74 10.74 -21.34 12.61
N LEU A 75 9.41 -21.39 12.79
CA LEU A 75 8.70 -21.94 13.96
C LEU A 75 8.18 -23.35 13.72
#